data_AF-A0A1C5XBF8-F1
#
_entry.id   AF-A0A1C5XBF8-F1
#
_cell.length_a   1.000
_cell.length_b   1.000
_cell.length_c   1.000
_cell.angle_alpha   90.00
_cell.angle_beta   90.00
_cell.angle_gamma   90.00
#
_symmetry.space_group_name_H-M   'P 1'
#
loop_
_entity.id
_entity.type
_entity.pdbx_description
1 polymer ?
#
loop_
_entity_poly.entity_id
_entity_poly.type
_entity_poly.pdbx_seq_one_letter_code
_entity_poly.pdbx_strand_id
1 'polypeptide(L)'
;MSQRDISKTIEDIYGFSISHEMVSDITDVILPELEERRNRPLKKCYAFLFIDGMYVTLRNGYEAKECVVYTILGYDLNGYKDILGLWLSESKSKNYWMQIFDE
;
A
#
# COMPACT_ATOMS: atom_id res chain seq x y z
N MET A 1 -6.39 11.86 -6.27
CA MET A 1 -7.14 13.01 -5.74
C MET A 1 -6.76 13.18 -4.28
N SER A 2 -6.53 14.41 -3.82
CA SER A 2 -6.31 14.67 -2.40
C SER A 2 -7.64 14.61 -1.62
N GLN A 3 -7.59 14.47 -0.30
CA GLN A 3 -8.79 14.53 0.55
C GLN A 3 -9.56 15.84 0.38
N ARG A 4 -8.85 16.95 0.13
CA ARG A 4 -9.45 18.27 -0.16
C ARG A 4 -10.15 18.30 -1.52
N ASP A 5 -9.57 17.66 -2.53
CA ASP A 5 -10.21 17.53 -3.85
C ASP A 5 -11.49 16.70 -3.75
N ILE A 6 -11.49 15.63 -2.95
CA ILE A 6 -12.67 14.78 -2.72
C ILE A 6 -13.77 15.59 -2.03
N SER A 7 -13.44 16.31 -0.96
CA SER A 7 -14.37 17.20 -0.24
C SER A 7 -15.02 18.21 -1.19
N LYS A 8 -14.21 18.90 -2.02
CA LYS A 8 -14.70 19.85 -3.03
C LYS A 8 -15.60 19.18 -4.07
N THR A 9 -15.20 18.02 -4.56
CA THR A 9 -15.97 17.26 -5.56
C THR A 9 -17.34 16.85 -5.01
N ILE A 10 -17.42 16.51 -3.73
CA ILE A 10 -18.69 16.16 -3.08
C ILE A 10 -19.60 17.37 -2.96
N GLU A 11 -19.07 18.53 -2.58
CA GLU A 11 -19.84 19.78 -2.55
C GLU A 11 -20.35 20.15 -3.95
N ASP A 12 -19.50 20.07 -4.97
CA ASP A 12 -19.84 20.42 -6.35
C ASP A 12 -20.93 19.51 -6.95
N ILE A 13 -20.92 18.20 -6.64
CA ILE A 13 -21.85 17.22 -7.22
C ILE A 13 -23.11 17.04 -6.36
N TYR A 14 -22.97 16.99 -5.04
CA TYR A 14 -24.04 16.61 -4.12
C TYR A 14 -24.61 17.78 -3.31
N GLY A 15 -23.99 18.97 -3.35
CA GLY A 15 -24.51 20.19 -2.73
C GLY A 15 -24.40 20.24 -1.21
N PHE A 16 -23.69 19.29 -0.59
CA PHE A 16 -23.35 19.30 0.83
C PHE A 16 -21.83 19.21 1.03
N SER A 17 -21.33 19.81 2.10
CA SER A 17 -19.90 19.78 2.42
C SER A 17 -19.57 18.65 3.39
N ILE A 18 -18.43 18.00 3.16
CA ILE A 18 -17.77 17.15 4.15
C ILE A 18 -16.36 17.68 4.36
N SER A 19 -15.83 17.55 5.58
CA SER A 19 -14.46 17.96 5.85
C SER A 19 -13.45 16.95 5.27
N HIS A 20 -12.24 17.41 4.97
CA HIS A 20 -11.16 16.51 4.56
C HIS A 20 -10.75 15.52 5.66
N GLU A 21 -10.93 15.89 6.93
CA GLU A 21 -10.79 15.00 8.07
C GLU A 21 -11.82 13.87 8.00
N MET A 22 -13.08 14.17 7.69
CA MET A 22 -14.11 13.15 7.53
C MET A 22 -13.79 12.19 6.38
N VAL A 23 -13.19 12.67 5.28
CA VAL A 23 -12.69 11.80 4.21
C VAL A 23 -11.59 10.87 4.74
N SER A 24 -10.68 11.38 5.58
CA SER A 24 -9.64 10.57 6.22
C SER A 24 -10.23 9.49 7.11
N ASP A 25 -11.19 9.85 7.97
CA ASP A 25 -11.86 8.91 8.88
C ASP A 25 -12.59 7.81 8.11
N ILE A 26 -13.23 8.17 6.99
CA ILE A 26 -13.87 7.18 6.09
C ILE A 26 -12.83 6.24 5.48
N THR A 27 -11.67 6.73 5.06
CA THR A 27 -10.62 5.87 4.51
C THR A 27 -9.99 4.95 5.55
N ASP A 28 -9.99 5.34 6.83
CA ASP A 28 -9.44 4.48 7.89
C ASP A 28 -10.32 3.24 8.17
N VAL A 29 -11.58 3.25 7.74
CA VAL A 29 -12.50 2.11 7.87
C VAL A 29 -11.98 0.84 7.17
N ILE A 30 -11.15 0.98 6.12
CA ILE A 30 -10.61 -0.18 5.38
C ILE A 30 -9.32 -0.76 6.01
N LEU A 31 -8.75 -0.12 7.05
CA LEU A 31 -7.52 -0.60 7.68
C LEU A 31 -7.59 -2.06 8.15
N PRO A 32 -8.67 -2.55 8.78
CA PRO A 32 -8.78 -3.95 9.18
C PRO A 32 -8.74 -4.92 7.97
N GLU A 33 -9.42 -4.58 6.87
CA GLU A 33 -9.41 -5.39 5.65
C GLU A 33 -8.01 -5.42 5.02
N LEU A 34 -7.28 -4.31 5.08
CA LEU A 34 -5.88 -4.26 4.64
C LEU A 34 -4.99 -5.18 5.48
N GLU A 35 -5.18 -5.23 6.80
CA GLU A 35 -4.44 -6.15 7.68
C GLU A 35 -4.77 -7.61 7.39
N GLU A 36 -6.04 -7.95 7.20
CA GLU A 36 -6.45 -9.29 6.79
C GLU A 36 -5.85 -9.69 5.45
N ARG A 37 -5.86 -8.76 4.48
CA ARG A 37 -5.27 -9.00 3.16
C ARG A 37 -3.76 -9.15 3.23
N ARG A 38 -3.07 -8.41 4.10
CA ARG A 38 -1.62 -8.54 4.33
C ARG A 38 -1.27 -9.89 4.94
N ASN A 39 -2.09 -10.39 5.88
CA ASN A 39 -1.85 -11.63 6.60
C ASN A 39 -2.47 -12.87 5.95
N ARG A 40 -3.09 -12.72 4.77
CA ARG A 40 -3.75 -13.84 4.09
C ARG A 40 -2.73 -14.91 3.69
N PRO A 41 -3.08 -16.20 3.75
CA PRO A 41 -2.18 -17.27 3.32
C PRO A 41 -1.89 -17.18 1.82
N LEU A 42 -0.61 -17.22 1.47
CA LEU A 42 -0.17 -17.29 0.07
C LEU A 42 -0.16 -18.74 -0.43
N LYS A 43 -0.17 -18.91 -1.76
CA LYS A 43 0.00 -20.22 -2.38
C LYS A 43 1.42 -20.75 -2.13
N LYS A 44 1.54 -22.08 -2.05
CA LYS A 44 2.84 -22.76 -1.82
C LYS A 44 3.87 -22.55 -2.92
N CYS A 45 3.44 -22.21 -4.14
CA CYS A 45 4.33 -22.08 -5.29
C CYS A 45 3.77 -21.06 -6.29
N TYR A 46 4.67 -20.24 -6.81
CA TYR A 46 4.45 -19.29 -7.89
C TYR A 46 5.49 -19.57 -8.98
N ALA A 47 5.07 -19.58 -10.24
CA ALA A 47 5.95 -19.83 -11.38
C ALA A 47 6.95 -18.70 -11.61
N PHE A 48 6.51 -17.46 -11.39
CA PHE A 48 7.33 -16.26 -11.54
C PHE A 48 7.05 -15.29 -10.40
N LEU A 49 8.09 -14.60 -9.96
CA LEU A 49 8.02 -13.49 -9.03
C LEU A 49 8.69 -12.26 -9.65
N PHE A 50 8.04 -11.11 -9.50
CA PHE A 50 8.57 -9.81 -9.88
C PHE A 50 8.59 -8.92 -8.65
N ILE A 51 9.66 -8.15 -8.51
CA ILE A 51 9.83 -7.21 -7.42
C ILE A 51 10.10 -5.86 -8.04
N ASP A 52 9.26 -4.89 -7.73
CA ASP A 52 9.43 -3.51 -8.15
C ASP A 52 9.64 -2.61 -6.94
N GLY A 53 10.49 -1.60 -7.08
CA GLY A 53 10.83 -0.66 -6.01
C GLY A 53 10.47 0.76 -6.41
N MET A 54 9.43 1.30 -5.80
CA MET A 54 8.99 2.68 -6.03
C MET A 54 9.51 3.59 -4.92
N TYR A 55 10.24 4.64 -5.28
CA TYR A 55 10.65 5.67 -4.34
C TYR A 55 9.49 6.60 -4.03
N VAL A 56 9.23 6.80 -2.73
CA VAL A 56 8.19 7.69 -2.22
C VAL A 56 8.74 8.52 -1.07
N THR A 57 8.38 9.79 -1.03
CA THR A 57 8.71 10.67 0.10
C THR A 57 7.63 10.54 1.16
N LEU A 58 8.01 10.02 2.32
CA LEU A 58 7.12 9.91 3.47
C LEU A 58 7.48 10.95 4.51
N ARG A 59 6.46 11.57 5.09
CA ARG A 59 6.62 12.53 6.16
C ARG A 59 6.24 11.90 7.49
N ASN A 60 7.18 11.87 8.42
CA ASN A 60 6.94 11.46 9.79
C ASN A 60 7.25 12.64 10.72
N GLY A 61 6.20 13.27 11.26
CA GLY A 61 6.31 14.50 12.04
C GLY A 61 6.89 15.68 11.21
N TYR A 62 8.08 16.13 11.59
CA TYR A 62 8.79 17.24 10.93
C TYR A 62 9.80 16.78 9.87
N GLU A 63 10.13 15.49 9.82
CA GLU A 63 11.09 14.96 8.86
C GLU A 63 10.37 14.37 7.64
N ALA A 64 10.84 14.73 6.45
CA ALA A 64 10.50 14.06 5.21
C ALA A 64 11.67 13.18 4.79
N LYS A 65 11.41 11.88 4.59
CA LYS A 65 12.42 10.89 4.21
C LYS A 65 12.01 10.21 2.92
N GLU A 66 12.99 10.02 2.04
CA GLU A 66 12.81 9.19 0.85
C GLU A 66 12.87 7.71 1.27
N CYS A 67 11.80 6.99 1.00
CA CYS A 67 11.63 5.57 1.32
C CYS A 67 11.35 4.79 0.03
N VAL A 68 11.61 3.49 0.04
CA VAL A 68 11.26 2.60 -1.07
C VAL A 68 10.10 1.71 -0.66
N VAL A 69 9.04 1.69 -1.46
CA VAL A 69 7.96 0.70 -1.37
C VAL A 69 8.26 -0.40 -2.38
N TYR A 70 8.53 -1.59 -1.86
CA TYR A 70 8.69 -2.80 -2.65
C TYR A 70 7.35 -3.47 -2.87
N THR A 71 7.01 -3.69 -4.13
CA THR A 71 5.82 -4.46 -4.53
C THR A 71 6.27 -5.82 -5.02
N ILE A 72 5.77 -6.89 -4.39
CA ILE A 72 6.01 -8.27 -4.86
C ILE A 72 4.77 -8.78 -5.57
N LEU A 73 5.00 -9.23 -6.78
CA LEU A 73 3.98 -9.74 -7.69
C LEU A 73 4.30 -11.17 -8.07
N GLY A 74 3.31 -12.06 -7.96
CA GLY A 74 3.45 -13.47 -8.30
C GLY A 74 2.51 -13.90 -9.42
N TYR A 75 2.99 -14.81 -10.26
CA TYR A 75 2.16 -15.61 -11.16
C TYR A 75 2.03 -17.01 -10.60
N ASP A 76 0.81 -17.47 -10.37
CA ASP A 76 0.58 -18.84 -9.95
C ASP A 76 0.79 -19.84 -11.10
N LEU A 77 0.69 -21.13 -10.79
CA LEU A 77 0.86 -22.21 -11.77
C LEU A 77 -0.25 -22.26 -12.84
N ASN A 78 -1.35 -21.54 -12.64
CA ASN A 78 -2.43 -21.39 -13.62
C ASN A 78 -2.27 -20.11 -14.45
N GLY A 79 -1.22 -19.34 -14.24
CA GLY A 79 -0.95 -18.07 -14.93
C GLY A 79 -1.69 -16.86 -14.36
N TYR A 80 -2.33 -16.97 -13.19
CA TYR A 80 -2.97 -15.82 -12.55
C TYR A 80 -1.96 -14.94 -11.84
N LYS A 81 -2.04 -13.64 -12.16
CA LYS A 81 -1.24 -12.58 -11.57
C LYS A 81 -1.88 -12.06 -10.28
N ASP A 82 -1.11 -11.95 -9.21
CA ASP A 82 -1.55 -11.36 -7.94
C ASP A 82 -0.43 -10.55 -7.28
N ILE A 83 -0.82 -9.51 -6.52
CA ILE A 83 0.09 -8.76 -5.66
C ILE A 83 0.16 -9.49 -4.32
N LEU A 84 1.34 -10.02 -4.00
CA LEU A 84 1.57 -10.80 -2.80
C LEU A 84 1.70 -9.93 -1.57
N GLY A 85 2.26 -8.72 -1.72
CA GLY A 85 2.34 -7.73 -0.65
C GLY A 85 3.11 -6.47 -1.05
N LEU A 86 3.15 -5.54 -0.10
CA LEU A 86 3.87 -4.28 -0.16
C LEU A 86 4.73 -4.13 1.10
N TRP A 87 6.02 -3.81 0.94
CA TRP A 87 6.96 -3.63 2.05
C TRP A 87 7.66 -2.29 1.93
N LEU A 88 7.70 -1.55 3.03
CA LEU A 88 8.28 -0.20 3.09
C LEU A 88 9.64 -0.25 3.76
N SER A 89 10.68 0.19 3.04
CA SER A 89 12.03 0.28 3.58
C SER A 89 12.58 1.70 3.52
N GLU A 90 13.15 2.14 4.63
CA GLU A 90 13.96 3.35 4.70
C GLU A 90 15.41 3.12 4.20
N SER A 91 15.86 1.86 4.04
CA SER A 91 17.22 1.55 3.62
C SER A 91 17.34 0.32 2.72
N LYS A 92 18.30 0.33 1.80
CA LYS A 92 18.59 -0.81 0.91
C LYS A 92 19.53 -1.81 1.58
N SER A 93 19.11 -2.41 2.69
CA SER A 93 19.91 -3.42 3.40
C SER A 93 19.59 -4.84 2.91
N LYS A 94 20.60 -5.70 2.80
CA LYS A 94 20.43 -7.14 2.53
C LYS A 94 19.58 -7.83 3.59
N ASN A 95 19.67 -7.38 4.85
CA ASN A 95 18.92 -7.96 5.96
C ASN A 95 17.42 -7.75 5.81
N TYR A 96 17.01 -6.65 5.17
CA TYR A 96 15.60 -6.36 4.93
C TYR A 96 14.98 -7.33 3.92
N TRP A 97 15.74 -7.74 2.91
CA TRP A 97 15.27 -8.75 1.94
C TRP A 97 15.06 -10.12 2.58
N MET A 98 15.91 -10.52 3.53
CA MET A 98 15.69 -11.76 4.27
C MET A 98 14.39 -11.70 5.08
N GLN A 99 14.10 -10.58 5.75
CA GLN A 99 12.84 -10.40 6.47
C GLN A 99 11.60 -10.54 5.56
N ILE A 100 11.66 -10.00 4.35
CA ILE A 100 10.57 -10.11 3.37
C ILE A 100 10.29 -11.56 2.95
N PHE A 101 11.33 -12.39 2.80
CA PHE A 101 11.21 -13.75 2.25
C PHE A 101 11.18 -14.85 3.31
N ASP A 102 11.51 -14.53 4.56
CA ASP A 102 11.42 -15.44 5.70
C ASP A 102 10.04 -15.39 6.38
N GLU A 103 9.21 -14.38 6.09
CA GLU A 103 7.77 -14.34 6.41
C GLU A 103 6.97 -15.36 5.59
#